data_AF-A0A975XNL0-F1
#
_entry.id   AF-A0A975XNL0-F1
#
_cell.length_a   1.000
_cell.length_b   1.000
_cell.length_c   1.000
_cell.angle_alpha   90.00
_cell.angle_beta   90.00
_cell.angle_gamma   90.00
#
_symmetry.space_group_name_H-M   'P 1'
#
loop_
_entity.id
_entity.type
_entity.pdbx_description
1 polymer ?
#
loop_
_entity_poly.entity_id
_entity_poly.type
_entity_poly.pdbx_seq_one_letter_code
_entity_poly.pdbx_strand_id
1 'polypeptide(L)'
;MVNKNYIGKKTPQNKRTTYKYYVTEKTEKGEWKTKVVCEIKPDGTEETEILIDTLHKMDDAEIYNNIKNKRKILNNKEKAEKNKWEKEHPDKEWDFNYTQSLDAIEEKGIQLDKTSILAVSDNIELDENVEKLKDAMQKLTPKQRELIQKVFYDEIPQVEIARQENVSPSAIHNRLQKIFKAIRKNFE
;
A
#
# COMPACT_ATOMS: atom_id res chain seq x y z
N MET A 1 7.38 11.80 -6.93
CA MET A 1 8.42 11.61 -5.90
C MET A 1 7.80 10.76 -4.80
N VAL A 2 8.19 9.50 -4.68
CA VAL A 2 7.67 8.63 -3.60
C VAL A 2 8.63 8.79 -2.44
N ASN A 3 8.15 9.27 -1.30
CA ASN A 3 9.00 9.34 -0.13
C ASN A 3 9.17 7.94 0.46
N LYS A 4 10.40 7.44 0.45
CA LYS A 4 10.71 6.10 0.96
C LYS A 4 11.45 6.20 2.28
N ASN A 5 10.80 6.83 3.26
CA ASN A 5 11.22 6.72 4.64
C ASN A 5 11.11 5.27 5.07
N TYR A 6 12.26 4.63 5.32
CA TYR A 6 12.37 3.28 5.87
C TYR A 6 11.58 2.21 5.09
N ILE A 7 12.29 1.53 4.18
CA ILE A 7 11.81 0.38 3.41
C ILE A 7 11.03 -0.59 4.32
N GLY A 8 9.71 -0.59 4.19
CA GLY A 8 8.80 -1.53 4.86
C GLY A 8 8.70 -1.40 6.38
N LYS A 9 9.19 -0.32 7.01
CA LYS A 9 9.10 -0.14 8.48
C LYS A 9 8.70 1.28 8.84
N LYS A 10 7.88 1.38 9.90
CA LYS A 10 7.48 2.67 10.47
C LYS A 10 8.70 3.42 11.00
N THR A 11 8.73 4.72 10.84
CA THR A 11 9.73 5.57 11.50
C THR A 11 9.57 5.44 13.02
N PRO A 12 10.63 5.08 13.77
CA PRO A 12 10.57 5.01 15.24
C PRO A 12 10.13 6.33 15.86
N GLN A 13 9.34 6.28 16.94
CA GLN A 13 8.74 7.48 17.55
C GLN A 13 9.79 8.54 17.94
N ASN A 14 10.95 8.10 18.45
CA ASN A 14 12.06 8.98 18.82
C ASN A 14 12.75 9.69 17.64
N LYS A 15 12.41 9.33 16.41
CA LYS A 15 12.93 9.95 15.17
C LYS A 15 11.87 10.76 14.42
N ARG A 16 10.69 10.97 15.01
CA ARG A 16 9.56 11.67 14.35
C ARG A 16 9.55 13.18 14.53
N THR A 17 10.52 13.74 15.27
CA THR A 17 10.65 15.19 15.43
C THR A 17 10.94 15.92 14.12
N THR A 18 11.57 15.26 13.16
CA THR A 18 11.78 15.79 11.80
C THR A 18 11.23 14.83 10.77
N TYR A 19 10.99 15.33 9.57
CA TYR A 19 10.57 14.51 8.43
C TYR A 19 11.57 14.65 7.28
N LYS A 20 12.03 13.54 6.73
CA LYS A 20 13.05 13.51 5.67
C LYS A 20 12.44 12.97 4.39
N TYR A 21 12.80 13.56 3.26
CA TYR A 21 12.47 13.07 1.93
C TYR A 21 13.69 12.40 1.30
N TYR A 22 13.49 11.16 0.86
CA TYR A 22 14.53 10.35 0.23
C TYR A 22 14.23 10.17 -1.27
N VAL A 23 15.28 10.19 -2.09
CA VAL A 23 15.23 9.84 -3.51
C VAL A 23 16.30 8.80 -3.82
N THR A 24 15.93 7.81 -4.62
CA THR A 24 16.82 6.79 -5.17
C THR A 24 17.29 7.20 -6.55
N GLU A 25 18.61 7.26 -6.75
CA GLU A 25 19.21 7.55 -8.05
C GLU A 25 20.18 6.44 -8.44
N LYS A 26 20.23 6.14 -9.74
CA LYS A 26 21.17 5.19 -10.31
C LYS A 26 22.48 5.92 -10.61
N THR A 27 23.56 5.48 -9.98
CA THR A 27 24.90 6.00 -10.25
C THR A 27 25.36 5.59 -11.65
N GLU A 28 26.37 6.28 -12.19
CA GLU A 28 26.97 5.99 -13.50
C GLU A 28 27.50 4.55 -13.61
N LYS A 29 27.82 3.90 -12.47
CA LYS A 29 28.25 2.50 -12.37
C LYS A 29 27.09 1.49 -12.33
N GLY A 30 25.85 1.97 -12.40
CA GLY A 30 24.64 1.13 -12.38
C GLY A 30 24.12 0.75 -10.99
N GLU A 31 24.80 1.16 -9.91
CA GLU A 31 24.37 0.93 -8.52
C GLU A 31 23.32 1.96 -8.10
N TRP A 32 22.29 1.53 -7.39
CA TRP A 32 21.28 2.42 -6.83
C TRP A 32 21.77 3.00 -5.50
N LYS A 33 21.65 4.31 -5.31
CA LYS A 33 21.96 4.99 -4.05
C LYS A 33 20.78 5.84 -3.61
N THR A 34 20.50 5.81 -2.31
CA THR A 34 19.46 6.64 -1.69
C THR A 34 20.09 7.89 -1.10
N LYS A 35 19.57 9.07 -1.45
CA LYS A 35 20.01 10.36 -0.89
C LYS A 35 18.84 11.10 -0.24
N VAL A 36 19.13 11.84 0.82
CA VAL A 36 18.16 12.78 1.42
C VAL A 36 18.14 14.02 0.54
N VAL A 37 16.95 14.38 0.04
CA VAL A 37 16.77 15.56 -0.82
C VAL A 37 16.23 16.74 -0.03
N CYS A 38 15.41 16.48 0.98
CA CYS A 38 14.82 17.53 1.82
C CYS A 38 14.65 17.03 3.25
N GLU A 39 14.83 17.91 4.22
CA GLU A 39 14.52 17.66 5.63
C GLU A 39 13.64 18.80 6.14
N ILE A 40 12.42 18.47 6.55
CA ILE A 40 11.50 19.36 7.25
C ILE A 40 11.83 19.28 8.74
N LYS A 41 12.22 20.42 9.31
CA LYS A 41 12.48 20.58 10.74
C LYS A 41 11.38 21.46 11.33
N PRO A 42 11.03 21.25 12.60
CA PRO A 42 10.11 22.14 13.28
C PRO A 42 10.75 23.53 13.36
N ASP A 43 10.03 24.55 12.90
CA ASP A 43 10.38 25.96 12.98
C ASP A 43 9.74 26.64 14.21
N GLY A 44 9.06 25.85 15.06
CA GLY A 44 8.32 26.31 16.22
C GLY A 44 6.89 26.77 15.90
N THR A 45 6.45 26.65 14.64
CA THR A 45 5.05 26.88 14.27
C THR A 45 4.23 25.59 14.44
N GLU A 46 3.00 25.75 14.93
CA GLU A 46 2.05 24.64 15.09
C GLU A 46 1.73 23.97 13.73
N GLU A 47 1.72 24.74 12.64
CA GLU A 47 1.48 24.25 11.28
C GLU A 47 2.55 23.25 10.80
N THR A 48 3.83 23.56 11.04
CA THR A 48 4.95 22.68 10.65
C THR A 48 4.96 21.40 11.48
N GLU A 49 4.62 21.47 12.77
CA GLU A 49 4.51 20.28 13.63
C GLU A 49 3.36 19.37 13.21
N ILE A 50 2.18 19.94 12.93
CA ILE A 50 1.02 19.20 12.38
C ILE A 50 1.38 18.56 11.05
N LEU A 51 2.12 19.26 10.18
CA LEU A 51 2.56 18.73 8.90
C LEU A 51 3.48 17.51 9.08
N ILE A 52 4.49 17.60 9.96
CA ILE A 52 5.42 16.49 10.24
C ILE A 52 4.66 15.26 10.75
N ASP A 53 3.74 15.44 11.70
CA ASP A 53 2.92 14.33 12.24
C ASP A 53 2.00 13.72 11.16
N THR A 54 1.36 14.57 10.36
CA THR A 54 0.50 14.13 9.25
C THR A 54 1.29 13.30 8.24
N LEU A 55 2.49 13.74 7.87
CA LEU A 55 3.35 13.02 6.93
C LEU A 55 3.77 11.64 7.48
N HIS A 56 4.15 11.54 8.76
CA HIS A 56 4.45 10.24 9.38
C HIS A 56 3.23 9.33 9.45
N LYS A 57 2.02 9.88 9.68
CA LYS A 57 0.76 9.11 9.65
C LYS A 57 0.44 8.58 8.26
N MET A 58 0.67 9.38 7.21
CA MET A 58 0.50 8.95 5.83
C MET A 58 1.45 7.81 5.47
N ASP A 59 2.73 7.92 5.83
CA ASP A 59 3.72 6.85 5.62
C ASP A 59 3.33 5.58 6.40
N ASP A 60 2.91 5.70 7.65
CA ASP A 60 2.46 4.56 8.47
C ASP A 60 1.23 3.85 7.87
N ALA A 61 0.30 4.62 7.31
CA ALA A 61 -0.88 4.10 6.62
C ALA A 61 -0.49 3.37 5.34
N GLU A 62 0.44 3.92 4.56
CA GLU A 62 0.99 3.25 3.37
C GLU A 62 1.66 1.92 3.75
N ILE A 63 2.51 1.92 4.78
CA ILE A 63 3.17 0.70 5.29
C ILE A 63 2.14 -0.32 5.75
N TYR A 64 1.13 0.10 6.51
CA TYR A 64 0.06 -0.78 6.97
C TYR A 64 -0.72 -1.39 5.79
N ASN A 65 -1.12 -0.57 4.82
CA ASN A 65 -1.85 -1.02 3.63
C ASN A 65 -0.99 -1.95 2.78
N ASN A 66 0.30 -1.67 2.62
CA ASN A 66 1.22 -2.57 1.91
C ASN A 66 1.35 -3.92 2.61
N ILE A 67 1.46 -3.98 3.94
CA ILE A 67 1.50 -5.24 4.70
C ILE A 67 0.16 -5.98 4.60
N LYS A 68 -0.96 -5.26 4.74
CA LYS A 68 -2.33 -5.81 4.65
C LYS A 68 -2.63 -6.37 3.26
N ASN A 69 -2.26 -5.65 2.20
CA ASN A 69 -2.59 -5.98 0.81
C ASN A 69 -1.59 -6.96 0.16
N LYS A 70 -0.41 -7.18 0.74
CA LYS A 70 0.53 -8.25 0.31
C LYS A 70 0.11 -9.66 0.76
N ARG A 71 -0.98 -9.78 1.54
CA ARG A 71 -1.58 -11.08 1.85
C ARG A 71 -2.25 -11.63 0.59
N LYS A 72 -1.80 -12.81 0.11
CA LYS A 72 -2.45 -13.47 -1.02
C LYS A 72 -3.92 -13.71 -0.70
N ILE A 73 -4.78 -13.27 -1.61
CA ILE A 73 -6.19 -13.66 -1.59
C ILE A 73 -6.23 -15.12 -2.07
N LEU A 74 -6.33 -16.05 -1.12
CA LEU A 74 -6.38 -17.50 -1.41
C LEU A 74 -7.64 -17.84 -2.21
N ASN A 75 -7.48 -18.61 -3.29
CA ASN A 75 -8.62 -19.17 -4.01
C ASN A 75 -9.29 -20.31 -3.20
N ASN A 76 -10.45 -20.81 -3.64
CA ASN A 76 -11.18 -21.85 -2.90
C ASN A 76 -10.41 -23.18 -2.71
N LYS A 77 -9.60 -23.59 -3.70
CA LYS A 77 -8.71 -24.76 -3.62
C LYS A 77 -7.56 -24.54 -2.64
N GLU A 78 -6.92 -23.37 -2.68
CA GLU A 78 -5.80 -23.03 -1.80
C GLU A 78 -6.24 -22.88 -0.34
N LYS A 79 -7.47 -22.40 -0.11
CA LYS A 79 -8.11 -22.41 1.22
C LYS A 79 -8.33 -23.84 1.73
N ALA A 80 -8.69 -24.77 0.85
CA ALA A 80 -8.88 -26.17 1.22
C ALA A 80 -7.53 -26.84 1.56
N GLU A 81 -6.47 -26.53 0.82
CA GLU A 81 -5.09 -26.98 1.12
C GLU A 81 -4.58 -26.41 2.44
N LYS A 82 -4.76 -25.12 2.68
CA LYS A 82 -4.45 -24.47 3.96
C LYS A 82 -5.16 -25.20 5.12
N ASN A 83 -6.47 -25.40 5.02
CA ASN A 83 -7.25 -26.08 6.05
C ASN A 83 -6.81 -27.52 6.28
N LYS A 84 -6.32 -28.21 5.23
CA LYS A 84 -5.79 -29.56 5.35
C LYS A 84 -4.47 -29.57 6.10
N TRP A 85 -3.56 -28.65 5.77
CA TRP A 85 -2.27 -28.54 6.45
C TRP A 85 -2.39 -28.08 7.90
N GLU A 86 -3.27 -27.13 8.21
CA GLU A 86 -3.50 -26.68 9.61
C GLU A 86 -4.01 -27.83 10.50
N LYS A 87 -4.72 -28.81 9.91
CA LYS A 87 -5.10 -30.04 10.62
C LYS A 87 -3.94 -31.02 10.81
N GLU A 88 -3.02 -31.08 9.86
CA GLU A 88 -1.82 -31.93 9.90
C GLU A 88 -0.73 -31.34 10.80
N HIS A 89 -0.75 -30.02 11.03
CA HIS A 89 0.22 -29.29 11.85
C HIS A 89 -0.45 -28.34 12.85
N PRO A 90 -1.10 -28.87 13.90
CA PRO A 90 -1.83 -28.06 14.88
C PRO A 90 -0.93 -27.10 15.68
N ASP A 91 0.37 -27.39 15.78
CA ASP A 91 1.33 -26.63 16.57
C ASP A 91 1.99 -25.48 15.77
N LYS A 92 1.67 -25.38 14.47
CA LYS A 92 2.30 -24.41 13.56
C LYS A 92 1.22 -23.60 12.86
N GLU A 93 1.39 -22.28 12.83
CA GLU A 93 0.58 -21.43 11.96
C GLU A 93 1.04 -21.59 10.51
N TRP A 94 0.06 -21.69 9.59
CA TRP A 94 0.32 -21.63 8.16
C TRP A 94 0.70 -20.19 7.80
N ASP A 95 2.00 -19.90 7.84
CA ASP A 95 2.53 -18.56 7.58
C ASP A 95 2.57 -18.28 6.07
N PHE A 96 1.68 -17.38 5.63
CA PHE A 96 1.66 -16.84 4.28
C PHE A 96 2.30 -15.44 4.20
N ASN A 97 3.07 -15.03 5.22
CA ASN A 97 3.81 -13.77 5.15
C ASN A 97 4.93 -13.88 4.12
N TYR A 98 4.66 -13.44 2.90
CA TYR A 98 5.71 -13.14 1.92
C TYR A 98 6.68 -12.04 2.39
N THR A 99 6.33 -11.31 3.44
CA THR A 99 7.22 -10.39 4.14
C THR A 99 7.72 -11.03 5.43
N GLN A 100 8.84 -11.74 5.36
CA GLN A 100 9.72 -11.83 6.54
C GLN A 100 10.25 -10.43 6.83
N SER A 101 10.23 -10.02 8.10
CA SER A 101 10.91 -8.78 8.46
C SER A 101 12.38 -8.89 8.08
N LEU A 102 13.00 -7.79 7.64
CA LEU A 102 14.43 -7.80 7.35
C LEU A 102 15.24 -8.28 8.56
N ASP A 103 14.76 -8.02 9.77
CA ASP A 103 15.40 -8.48 11.01
C ASP A 103 15.31 -10.00 11.15
N ALA A 104 14.18 -10.63 10.79
CA ALA A 104 14.04 -12.09 10.80
C ALA A 104 14.90 -12.77 9.71
N ILE A 105 15.23 -12.05 8.62
CA ILE A 105 16.13 -12.54 7.56
C ILE A 105 17.60 -12.37 7.99
N GLU A 106 17.93 -11.25 8.61
CA GLU A 106 19.26 -10.94 9.15
C GLU A 106 19.60 -11.84 10.35
N GLU A 107 18.62 -12.15 11.20
CA GLU A 107 18.72 -13.14 12.29
C GLU A 107 18.93 -14.57 11.76
N LYS A 108 18.45 -14.86 10.55
CA LYS A 108 18.77 -16.10 9.81
C LYS A 108 20.12 -16.05 9.09
N GLY A 109 20.90 -14.99 9.28
CA GLY A 109 22.25 -14.84 8.75
C GLY A 109 22.34 -14.39 7.29
N ILE A 110 21.23 -13.98 6.68
CA ILE A 110 21.21 -13.49 5.29
C ILE A 110 21.32 -11.96 5.31
N GLN A 111 22.48 -11.46 4.93
CA GLN A 111 22.74 -10.02 4.86
C GLN A 111 22.29 -9.49 3.49
N LEU A 112 21.16 -8.77 3.46
CA LEU A 112 20.61 -8.21 2.21
C LEU A 112 20.94 -6.71 2.11
N ASP A 113 21.50 -6.29 0.97
CA ASP A 113 21.71 -4.86 0.69
C ASP A 113 20.35 -4.17 0.45
N LYS A 114 20.00 -3.29 1.38
CA LYS A 114 18.74 -2.55 1.42
C LYS A 114 18.52 -1.72 0.16
N THR A 115 19.60 -1.25 -0.46
CA THR A 115 19.56 -0.36 -1.63
C THR A 115 19.18 -1.11 -2.91
N SER A 116 19.70 -2.33 -3.08
CA SER A 116 19.36 -3.19 -4.20
C SER A 116 17.95 -3.81 -4.05
N ILE A 117 17.49 -4.13 -2.84
CA ILE A 117 16.08 -4.53 -2.61
C ILE A 117 15.11 -3.41 -3.02
N LEU A 118 15.44 -2.15 -2.70
CA LEU A 118 14.58 -1.01 -3.03
C LEU A 118 14.39 -0.87 -4.55
N ALA A 119 15.48 -1.05 -5.29
CA ALA A 119 15.46 -1.06 -6.75
C ALA A 119 14.64 -2.22 -7.31
N VAL A 120 14.73 -3.43 -6.73
CA VAL A 120 13.90 -4.57 -7.14
C VAL A 120 12.43 -4.32 -6.80
N SER A 121 12.11 -3.67 -5.68
CA SER A 121 10.73 -3.34 -5.31
C SER A 121 10.07 -2.36 -6.28
N ASP A 122 10.85 -1.46 -6.89
CA ASP A 122 10.39 -0.57 -7.96
C ASP A 122 10.25 -1.27 -9.32
N ASN A 123 10.96 -2.39 -9.50
CA ASN A 123 10.90 -3.24 -10.68
C ASN A 123 10.07 -4.51 -10.44
N ILE A 124 9.20 -4.53 -9.42
CA ILE A 124 8.14 -5.54 -9.36
C ILE A 124 7.34 -5.31 -10.63
N GLU A 125 7.48 -6.22 -11.60
CA GLU A 125 6.61 -6.31 -12.76
C GLU A 125 5.20 -6.08 -12.25
N LEU A 126 4.62 -4.94 -12.62
CA LEU A 126 3.23 -4.68 -12.31
C LEU A 126 2.49 -5.86 -12.92
N ASP A 127 1.93 -6.71 -12.06
CA ASP A 127 1.08 -7.83 -12.48
C ASP A 127 0.23 -7.32 -13.64
N GLU A 128 0.25 -7.99 -14.79
CA GLU A 128 -0.44 -7.53 -16.00
C GLU A 128 -1.92 -7.17 -15.71
N ASN A 129 -2.51 -7.81 -14.70
CA ASN A 129 -3.84 -7.50 -14.19
C ASN A 129 -3.96 -6.10 -13.58
N VAL A 130 -2.93 -5.61 -12.90
CA VAL A 130 -2.87 -4.24 -12.32
C VAL A 130 -2.79 -3.20 -13.43
N GLU A 131 -2.04 -3.46 -14.49
CA GLU A 131 -1.97 -2.54 -15.64
C GLU A 131 -3.31 -2.50 -16.39
N LYS A 132 -3.91 -3.66 -16.67
CA LYS A 132 -5.27 -3.77 -17.21
C LYS A 132 -6.31 -3.09 -16.32
N LEU A 133 -6.16 -3.17 -14.99
CA LEU A 133 -7.03 -2.46 -14.04
C LEU A 133 -6.91 -0.95 -14.18
N LYS A 134 -5.68 -0.42 -14.26
CA LYS A 134 -5.42 1.02 -14.43
C LYS A 134 -6.06 1.53 -15.71
N ASP A 135 -5.92 0.80 -16.82
CA ASP A 135 -6.53 1.13 -18.10
C ASP A 135 -8.07 1.10 -18.04
N ALA A 136 -8.63 0.08 -17.40
CA ALA A 136 -10.07 -0.01 -17.18
C ALA A 136 -10.59 1.15 -16.30
N MET A 137 -9.82 1.59 -15.31
CA MET A 137 -10.14 2.74 -14.46
C MET A 137 -10.09 4.07 -15.22
N GLN A 138 -9.16 4.23 -16.16
CA GLN A 138 -9.09 5.45 -16.99
C GLN A 138 -10.32 5.62 -17.89
N LYS A 139 -10.92 4.51 -18.35
CA LYS A 139 -12.16 4.52 -19.15
C LYS A 139 -13.41 4.90 -18.33
N LEU A 140 -13.33 5.01 -17.00
CA LEU A 140 -14.44 5.42 -16.15
C LEU A 140 -14.66 6.93 -16.15
N THR A 141 -15.92 7.34 -16.01
CA THR A 141 -16.27 8.75 -15.86
C THR A 141 -15.69 9.35 -14.58
N PRO A 142 -15.41 10.67 -14.52
CA PRO A 142 -14.86 11.31 -13.33
C PRO A 142 -15.68 11.04 -12.05
N LYS A 143 -17.01 11.11 -12.14
CA LYS A 143 -17.92 10.81 -11.01
C LYS A 143 -17.84 9.35 -10.52
N GLN A 144 -17.53 8.41 -11.41
CA GLN A 144 -17.35 7.00 -11.03
C GLN A 144 -16.01 6.79 -10.34
N ARG A 145 -14.94 7.43 -10.84
CA ARG A 145 -13.62 7.41 -10.20
C ARG A 145 -13.64 8.04 -8.82
N GLU A 146 -14.32 9.17 -8.67
CA GLU A 146 -14.51 9.83 -7.38
C GLU A 146 -15.22 8.93 -6.36
N LEU A 147 -16.25 8.19 -6.79
CA LEU A 147 -16.94 7.25 -5.90
C LEU A 147 -16.03 6.08 -5.48
N ILE A 148 -15.20 5.57 -6.38
CA ILE A 148 -14.19 4.55 -6.03
C ILE A 148 -13.19 5.14 -5.04
N GLN A 149 -12.70 6.35 -5.27
CA GLN A 149 -11.75 7.04 -4.40
C GLN A 149 -12.31 7.12 -2.97
N LYS A 150 -13.51 7.68 -2.81
CA LYS A 150 -14.16 7.85 -1.50
C LYS A 150 -14.35 6.52 -0.76
N VAL A 151 -14.72 5.46 -1.47
CA VAL A 151 -15.05 4.16 -0.85
C VAL A 151 -13.81 3.33 -0.53
N PHE A 152 -12.84 3.29 -1.44
CA PHE A 152 -11.71 2.35 -1.36
C PHE A 152 -10.39 2.96 -0.89
N TYR A 153 -10.18 4.26 -1.11
CA TYR A 153 -8.95 4.93 -0.69
C TYR A 153 -9.18 5.77 0.57
N ASP A 154 -10.29 6.51 0.61
CA ASP A 154 -10.63 7.34 1.77
C ASP A 154 -11.41 6.55 2.84
N GLU A 155 -11.72 5.27 2.55
CA GLU A 155 -12.45 4.32 3.41
C GLU A 155 -13.77 4.87 4.00
N ILE A 156 -14.43 5.80 3.29
CA ILE A 156 -15.67 6.41 3.74
C ILE A 156 -16.81 5.39 3.57
N PRO A 157 -17.59 5.09 4.64
CA PRO A 157 -18.71 4.17 4.55
C PRO A 157 -19.74 4.63 3.51
N GLN A 158 -20.31 3.70 2.76
CA GLN A 158 -21.34 4.00 1.74
C GLN A 158 -22.55 4.76 2.32
N VAL A 159 -22.88 4.53 3.59
CA VAL A 159 -23.95 5.23 4.32
C VAL A 159 -23.62 6.72 4.51
N GLU A 160 -22.37 7.04 4.79
CA GLU A 160 -21.92 8.42 4.98
C GLU A 160 -21.89 9.17 3.65
N ILE A 161 -21.40 8.53 2.59
CA ILE A 161 -21.43 9.08 1.22
C ILE A 161 -22.87 9.33 0.79
N ALA A 162 -23.78 8.40 1.08
CA ALA A 162 -25.19 8.54 0.77
C ALA A 162 -25.81 9.75 1.49
N ARG A 163 -25.44 9.98 2.77
CA ARG A 163 -25.87 11.16 3.53
C ARG A 163 -25.33 12.45 2.92
N GLN A 164 -24.06 12.49 2.54
CA GLN A 164 -23.42 13.66 1.90
C GLN A 164 -24.06 14.04 0.57
N GLU A 165 -24.37 13.04 -0.26
CA GLU A 165 -25.01 13.25 -1.58
C GLU A 165 -26.55 13.32 -1.51
N ASN A 166 -27.13 13.21 -0.32
CA ASN A 166 -28.57 13.18 -0.05
C ASN A 166 -29.33 12.12 -0.89
N VAL A 167 -28.77 10.92 -0.96
CA VAL A 167 -29.33 9.76 -1.68
C VAL A 167 -29.49 8.56 -0.74
N SER A 168 -30.20 7.52 -1.18
CA SER A 168 -30.31 6.29 -0.40
C SER A 168 -28.99 5.48 -0.44
N PRO A 169 -28.62 4.75 0.63
CA PRO A 169 -27.45 3.86 0.62
C PRO A 169 -27.50 2.83 -0.52
N SER A 170 -28.70 2.33 -0.86
CA SER A 170 -28.92 1.42 -1.99
C SER A 170 -28.58 2.06 -3.33
N ALA A 171 -28.77 3.38 -3.50
CA ALA A 171 -28.39 4.07 -4.72
C ALA A 171 -26.87 4.09 -4.92
N ILE A 172 -26.10 4.30 -3.85
CA ILE A 172 -24.63 4.22 -3.86
C ILE A 172 -24.18 2.79 -4.19
N HIS A 173 -24.77 1.79 -3.54
CA HIS A 173 -24.48 0.38 -3.84
C HIS A 173 -24.72 0.03 -5.32
N ASN A 174 -25.88 0.44 -5.88
CA ASN A 174 -26.22 0.19 -7.28
C ASN A 174 -25.26 0.90 -8.25
N ARG A 175 -24.79 2.10 -7.90
CA ARG A 175 -23.76 2.81 -8.68
C ARG A 175 -22.44 2.05 -8.68
N LEU A 176 -22.00 1.54 -7.52
CA LEU A 176 -20.80 0.71 -7.42
C LEU A 176 -20.93 -0.58 -8.25
N GLN A 177 -22.07 -1.25 -8.22
CA GLN A 177 -22.29 -2.45 -9.05
C GLN A 177 -22.18 -2.14 -10.56
N LYS A 178 -22.72 -1.01 -11.01
CA LYS A 178 -22.56 -0.57 -12.41
C LYS A 178 -21.09 -0.28 -12.76
N ILE A 179 -20.34 0.31 -11.83
CA ILE A 179 -18.91 0.56 -11.99
C ILE A 179 -18.14 -0.75 -12.10
N PHE A 180 -18.37 -1.72 -11.21
CA PHE A 180 -17.71 -3.03 -11.30
C PHE A 180 -18.05 -3.77 -12.58
N LYS A 181 -19.30 -3.69 -13.06
CA LYS A 181 -19.69 -4.26 -14.35
C LYS A 181 -18.95 -3.60 -15.52
N ALA A 182 -18.76 -2.28 -15.47
CA ALA A 182 -18.00 -1.55 -16.48
C ALA A 182 -16.51 -1.91 -16.45
N ILE A 183 -15.90 -1.98 -15.26
CA ILE A 183 -14.51 -2.41 -15.09
C ILE A 183 -14.33 -3.82 -15.64
N ARG A 184 -15.21 -4.77 -15.27
CA ARG A 184 -15.14 -6.16 -15.74
C ARG A 184 -15.21 -6.26 -17.27
N LYS A 185 -16.10 -5.48 -17.91
CA LYS A 185 -16.19 -5.44 -19.37
C LYS A 185 -14.93 -4.88 -20.04
N ASN A 186 -14.21 -3.99 -19.36
CA ASN A 186 -12.97 -3.40 -19.86
C ASN A 186 -11.71 -4.19 -19.46
N PHE A 187 -11.88 -5.28 -18.71
CA PHE A 187 -10.81 -6.17 -18.22
C PHE A 187 -10.64 -7.42 -19.08
N GLU A 188 -11.65 -7.75 -19.92
CA GLU A 188 -11.58 -8.72 -21.02
C GLU A 188 -10.92 -8.08 -22.25
#